data_AF-A0A365T6D1-F1
#
_entry.id   AF-A0A365T6D1-F1
#
_cell.length_a   1.000
_cell.length_b   1.000
_cell.length_c   1.000
_cell.angle_alpha   90.00
_cell.angle_beta   90.00
_cell.angle_gamma   90.00
#
_symmetry.space_group_name_H-M   'P 1'
#
loop_
_entity.id
_entity.type
_entity.pdbx_description
1 polymer ?
#
loop_
_entity_poly.entity_id
_entity_poly.type
_entity_poly.pdbx_seq_one_letter_code
_entity_poly.pdbx_strand_id
1 'polypeptide(L)'
;MPSDLYSRRYLQFIAITNQTPSLIIHNIILSFRMRFHPETVQAAADTQEIGTEHLGDTLQRIRNYAREHIDYYLEIAWQAEREEMLLEDTDETYIVTLSETEWADLADHLVIDDPTLAAVQIVHQSQAETLLDVTETEALSENITPFIIDYPDNWALAREMIHQHWGYLLHHGLSPAELLDYWMVQKTEFTPKNWAKVRDVHPEAVRKNIRQAKNKLSRHSPL
;
A
#
# COMPACT_ATOMS: atom_id res chain seq x y z
N MET A 1 13.76 -5.02 22.02
CA MET A 1 13.11 -3.77 22.49
C MET A 1 13.79 -2.61 21.79
N PRO A 2 13.10 -1.70 21.07
CA PRO A 2 11.65 -1.48 20.93
C PRO A 2 11.16 -1.67 19.47
N SER A 3 10.42 -2.75 19.16
CA SER A 3 9.90 -3.05 17.80
C SER A 3 8.37 -3.13 17.70
N ASP A 4 7.64 -3.05 18.82
CA ASP A 4 6.19 -3.34 18.86
C ASP A 4 5.28 -2.08 18.71
N LEU A 5 5.89 -0.89 18.63
CA LEU A 5 5.20 0.40 18.70
C LEU A 5 5.11 1.14 17.36
N TYR A 6 6.01 0.84 16.42
CA TYR A 6 5.99 1.38 15.06
C TYR A 6 5.12 0.53 14.13
N SER A 7 5.25 -0.81 14.20
CA SER A 7 4.43 -1.78 13.47
C SER A 7 2.93 -1.64 13.73
N ARG A 8 2.51 -1.46 15.00
CA ARG A 8 1.09 -1.25 15.34
C ARG A 8 0.52 0.11 14.93
N ARG A 9 1.34 1.16 14.87
CA ARG A 9 0.89 2.50 14.45
C ARG A 9 0.77 2.60 12.92
N TYR A 10 1.54 1.80 12.20
CA TYR A 10 1.62 1.83 10.74
C TYR A 10 0.59 0.90 10.06
N LEU A 11 0.40 -0.33 10.57
CA LEU A 11 -0.74 -1.20 10.18
C LEU A 11 -2.09 -0.50 10.41
N GLN A 12 -2.13 0.47 11.31
CA GLN A 12 -3.31 1.30 11.49
C GLN A 12 -3.44 2.36 10.41
N PHE A 13 -2.37 3.04 9.98
CA PHE A 13 -2.40 3.98 8.84
C PHE A 13 -3.01 3.35 7.58
N ILE A 14 -2.73 2.08 7.32
CA ILE A 14 -3.28 1.32 6.19
C ILE A 14 -4.72 0.82 6.46
N ALA A 15 -5.02 0.34 7.67
CA ALA A 15 -6.41 0.00 8.04
C ALA A 15 -7.35 1.22 7.98
N ILE A 16 -6.81 2.43 8.19
CA ILE A 16 -7.52 3.71 8.14
C ILE A 16 -7.88 4.12 6.71
N THR A 17 -7.05 3.78 5.72
CA THR A 17 -7.35 4.05 4.30
C THR A 17 -8.22 2.96 3.68
N ASN A 18 -8.18 1.73 4.21
CA ASN A 18 -8.97 0.60 3.71
C ASN A 18 -10.38 0.47 4.32
N GLN A 19 -10.70 1.16 5.43
CA GLN A 19 -11.99 1.01 6.13
C GLN A 19 -12.94 2.22 6.07
N THR A 20 -12.88 3.05 5.03
CA THR A 20 -14.10 3.71 4.54
C THR A 20 -14.01 4.10 3.07
N PRO A 21 -14.70 3.32 2.24
CA PRO A 21 -15.32 3.95 1.09
C PRO A 21 -16.74 3.45 0.81
N SER A 22 -17.56 3.21 1.83
CA SER A 22 -18.86 2.53 1.62
C SER A 22 -19.97 3.39 0.99
N LEU A 23 -19.78 4.69 0.73
CA LEU A 23 -20.83 5.53 0.13
C LEU A 23 -20.40 6.36 -1.10
N ILE A 24 -19.11 6.47 -1.41
CA ILE A 24 -18.63 7.15 -2.63
C ILE A 24 -18.23 6.15 -3.73
N ILE A 25 -17.92 4.89 -3.37
CA ILE A 25 -17.44 3.86 -4.33
C ILE A 25 -18.55 3.16 -5.13
N HIS A 26 -19.84 3.38 -4.82
CA HIS A 26 -20.92 2.64 -5.47
C HIS A 26 -21.15 2.98 -6.96
N ASN A 27 -20.34 3.84 -7.59
CA ASN A 27 -20.59 4.30 -8.96
C ASN A 27 -19.36 4.46 -9.86
N ILE A 28 -18.24 3.80 -9.59
CA ILE A 28 -17.10 3.80 -10.54
C ILE A 28 -16.69 2.35 -10.83
N ILE A 29 -17.54 1.67 -11.59
CA ILE A 29 -17.11 0.56 -12.43
C ILE A 29 -16.80 1.18 -13.80
N LEU A 30 -15.59 1.01 -14.31
CA LEU A 30 -15.29 0.52 -15.67
C LEU A 30 -13.80 0.69 -16.05
N SER A 31 -13.22 -0.43 -16.50
CA SER A 31 -11.97 -0.63 -17.25
C SER A 31 -10.63 -0.64 -16.49
N PHE A 32 -10.24 -1.85 -16.08
CA PHE A 32 -8.87 -2.24 -15.73
C PHE A 32 -8.12 -2.59 -17.04
N ARG A 33 -6.98 -1.94 -17.32
CA ARG A 33 -6.00 -2.40 -18.31
C ARG A 33 -4.66 -2.51 -17.59
N MET A 34 -3.96 -3.65 -17.73
CA MET A 34 -2.61 -3.82 -17.19
C MET A 34 -1.67 -2.70 -17.65
N ARG A 35 -0.75 -2.27 -16.77
CA ARG A 35 0.32 -1.31 -17.06
C ARG A 35 1.71 -1.94 -17.22
N PHE A 36 1.83 -3.27 -17.32
CA PHE A 36 3.08 -3.85 -17.84
C PHE A 36 3.18 -3.55 -19.32
N HIS A 37 4.34 -3.07 -19.76
CA HIS A 37 4.57 -2.80 -21.17
C HIS A 37 4.37 -4.08 -21.99
N PRO A 38 3.49 -4.08 -23.03
CA PRO A 38 3.21 -5.28 -23.82
C PRO A 38 4.46 -5.89 -24.45
N GLU A 39 5.44 -5.05 -24.81
CA GLU A 39 6.72 -5.47 -25.35
C GLU A 39 7.54 -6.26 -24.32
N THR A 40 7.55 -5.85 -23.06
CA THR A 40 8.20 -6.56 -21.95
C THR A 40 7.54 -7.93 -21.71
N VAL A 41 6.21 -7.97 -21.70
CA VAL A 41 5.46 -9.24 -21.52
C VAL A 41 5.76 -10.19 -22.68
N GLN A 42 5.76 -9.70 -23.92
CA GLN A 42 6.08 -10.52 -25.09
C GLN A 42 7.52 -11.04 -25.03
N ALA A 43 8.49 -10.17 -24.73
CA ALA A 43 9.90 -10.56 -24.65
C ALA A 43 10.16 -11.61 -23.55
N ALA A 44 9.53 -11.46 -22.39
CA ALA A 44 9.64 -12.43 -21.30
C ALA A 44 9.01 -13.79 -21.68
N ALA A 45 7.85 -13.77 -22.34
CA ALA A 45 7.18 -14.96 -22.82
C ALA A 45 8.04 -15.71 -23.86
N ASP A 46 8.60 -14.99 -24.83
CA ASP A 46 9.49 -15.56 -25.85
C ASP A 46 10.77 -16.15 -25.23
N THR A 47 11.34 -15.47 -24.23
CA THR A 47 12.57 -15.91 -23.54
C THR A 47 12.39 -17.23 -22.81
N GLN A 48 11.22 -17.45 -22.21
CA GLN A 48 10.91 -18.68 -21.46
C GLN A 48 10.11 -19.70 -22.29
N GLU A 49 9.93 -19.44 -23.59
CA GLU A 49 9.16 -20.29 -24.52
C GLU A 49 7.71 -20.58 -24.03
N ILE A 50 7.09 -19.60 -23.38
CA ILE A 50 5.69 -19.68 -22.91
C ILE A 50 4.76 -18.81 -23.75
N GLY A 51 3.45 -19.11 -23.71
CA GLY A 51 2.45 -18.30 -24.39
C GLY A 51 2.21 -16.96 -23.69
N THR A 52 2.21 -15.85 -24.45
CA THR A 52 1.95 -14.50 -23.92
C THR A 52 0.61 -14.39 -23.18
N GLU A 53 -0.43 -15.10 -23.65
CA GLU A 53 -1.74 -15.15 -23.00
C GLU A 53 -1.64 -15.81 -21.61
N HIS A 54 -0.96 -16.95 -21.51
CA HIS A 54 -0.73 -17.66 -20.25
C HIS A 54 0.09 -16.82 -19.25
N LEU A 55 1.11 -16.10 -19.73
CA LEU A 55 1.87 -15.18 -18.90
C LEU A 55 1.00 -14.01 -18.41
N GLY A 56 0.19 -13.42 -19.30
CA GLY A 56 -0.74 -12.34 -18.94
C GLY A 56 -1.77 -12.76 -17.88
N ASP A 57 -2.35 -13.94 -18.02
CA ASP A 57 -3.28 -14.50 -17.04
C ASP A 57 -2.60 -14.76 -15.70
N THR A 58 -1.35 -15.26 -15.72
CA THR A 58 -0.57 -15.51 -14.49
C THR A 58 -0.22 -14.22 -13.77
N LEU A 59 0.24 -13.19 -14.48
CA LEU A 59 0.49 -11.85 -13.93
C LEU A 59 -0.77 -11.27 -13.29
N GLN A 60 -1.94 -11.45 -13.92
CA GLN A 60 -3.22 -11.00 -13.37
C GLN A 60 -3.59 -11.77 -12.09
N ARG A 61 -3.33 -13.08 -12.02
CA ARG A 61 -3.56 -13.90 -10.81
C ARG A 61 -2.66 -13.46 -9.65
N ILE A 62 -1.37 -13.26 -9.92
CA ILE A 62 -0.41 -12.73 -8.95
C ILE A 62 -0.86 -11.37 -8.43
N ARG A 63 -1.28 -10.47 -9.33
CA ARG A 63 -1.77 -9.13 -8.95
C ARG A 63 -2.99 -9.21 -8.03
N ASN A 64 -3.96 -10.07 -8.36
CA ASN A 64 -5.15 -10.24 -7.52
C ASN A 64 -4.77 -10.76 -6.13
N TYR A 65 -3.86 -11.74 -6.07
CA TYR A 65 -3.34 -12.27 -4.82
C TYR A 65 -2.63 -11.18 -4.00
N ALA A 66 -1.70 -10.43 -4.62
CA ALA A 66 -0.99 -9.34 -3.97
C ALA A 66 -1.93 -8.28 -3.40
N ARG A 67 -3.03 -7.98 -4.11
CA ARG A 67 -4.05 -7.04 -3.64
C ARG A 67 -4.82 -7.56 -2.42
N GLU A 68 -5.18 -8.84 -2.43
CA GLU A 68 -5.88 -9.47 -1.30
C GLU A 68 -4.98 -9.61 -0.07
N HIS A 69 -3.67 -9.65 -0.28
CA HIS A 69 -2.64 -9.80 0.76
C HIS A 69 -1.76 -8.56 0.91
N ILE A 70 -2.25 -7.38 0.50
CA ILE A 70 -1.46 -6.14 0.52
C ILE A 70 -0.91 -5.86 1.93
N ASP A 71 -1.73 -6.06 2.96
CA ASP A 71 -1.35 -5.83 4.35
C ASP A 71 -0.09 -6.62 4.77
N TYR A 72 0.10 -7.83 4.23
CA TYR A 72 1.28 -8.66 4.51
C TYR A 72 2.55 -8.05 3.89
N TYR A 73 2.51 -7.70 2.60
CA TYR A 73 3.67 -7.12 1.92
C TYR A 73 4.07 -5.78 2.52
N LEU A 74 3.07 -4.96 2.87
CA LEU A 74 3.27 -3.70 3.57
C LEU A 74 3.83 -3.93 4.98
N GLU A 75 3.31 -4.90 5.74
CA GLU A 75 3.83 -5.21 7.06
C GLU A 75 5.32 -5.56 7.03
N ILE A 76 5.75 -6.40 6.08
CA ILE A 76 7.15 -6.79 5.98
C ILE A 76 8.01 -5.62 5.49
N ALA A 77 7.55 -4.88 4.49
CA ALA A 77 8.27 -3.74 3.93
C ALA A 77 8.56 -2.62 4.94
N TRP A 78 7.67 -2.41 5.92
CA TRP A 78 7.80 -1.34 6.91
C TRP A 78 8.18 -1.77 8.33
N GLN A 79 8.27 -3.07 8.61
CA GLN A 79 8.91 -3.51 9.85
C GLN A 79 10.42 -3.29 9.77
N ALA A 80 10.96 -2.58 10.77
CA ALA A 80 12.38 -2.20 10.88
C ALA A 80 13.40 -3.36 10.90
N GLU A 81 12.95 -4.62 10.74
CA GLU A 81 13.80 -5.79 10.58
C GLU A 81 14.24 -6.03 9.12
N ARG A 82 13.60 -5.39 8.13
CA ARG A 82 13.96 -5.45 6.70
C ARG A 82 13.74 -4.11 5.98
N GLU A 83 14.37 -3.03 6.45
CA GLU A 83 14.35 -1.71 5.77
C GLU A 83 14.79 -1.79 4.29
N GLU A 84 15.48 -2.86 3.87
CA GLU A 84 15.92 -3.14 2.50
C GLU A 84 14.81 -3.66 1.56
N MET A 85 13.59 -3.83 2.07
CA MET A 85 12.52 -4.46 1.30
C MET A 85 11.62 -3.49 0.54
N LEU A 86 11.47 -2.22 0.98
CA LEU A 86 10.75 -1.21 0.20
C LEU A 86 11.76 -0.44 -0.65
N LEU A 87 11.64 -0.53 -1.97
CA LEU A 87 12.47 0.24 -2.89
C LEU A 87 11.84 1.59 -3.20
N GLU A 88 10.54 1.60 -3.51
CA GLU A 88 9.84 2.81 -3.90
C GLU A 88 8.35 2.73 -3.59
N ASP A 89 7.77 3.88 -3.22
CA ASP A 89 6.33 4.10 -3.02
C ASP A 89 5.88 5.25 -3.93
N THR A 90 5.29 4.88 -5.08
CA THR A 90 4.81 5.86 -6.06
C THR A 90 3.34 6.22 -5.80
N ASP A 91 2.74 7.00 -6.71
CA ASP A 91 1.32 7.32 -6.65
C ASP A 91 0.41 6.13 -6.99
N GLU A 92 0.96 5.09 -7.64
CA GLU A 92 0.20 4.04 -8.30
C GLU A 92 0.73 2.62 -8.05
N THR A 93 1.95 2.49 -7.51
CA THR A 93 2.58 1.21 -7.20
C THR A 93 3.43 1.25 -5.93
N TYR A 94 3.54 0.09 -5.28
CA TYR A 94 4.63 -0.24 -4.39
C TYR A 94 5.62 -1.14 -5.08
N ILE A 95 6.91 -0.89 -4.88
CA ILE A 95 7.98 -1.78 -5.31
C ILE A 95 8.66 -2.34 -4.06
N VAL A 96 8.46 -3.64 -3.82
CA VAL A 96 9.14 -4.35 -2.73
C VAL A 96 10.13 -5.37 -3.29
N THR A 97 11.06 -5.86 -2.49
CA THR A 97 11.94 -6.98 -2.88
C THR A 97 11.47 -8.28 -2.25
N LEU A 98 11.38 -9.34 -3.06
CA LEU A 98 11.17 -10.69 -2.56
C LEU A 98 12.44 -11.51 -2.76
N SER A 99 12.78 -12.34 -1.77
CA SER A 99 13.83 -13.35 -1.91
C SER A 99 13.38 -14.49 -2.84
N GLU A 100 14.34 -15.32 -3.28
CA GLU A 100 14.02 -16.54 -4.03
C GLU A 100 13.01 -17.45 -3.32
N THR A 101 13.12 -17.57 -1.99
CA THR A 101 12.19 -18.39 -1.20
C THR A 101 10.78 -17.80 -1.16
N GLU A 102 10.67 -16.47 -1.07
CA GLU A 102 9.36 -15.78 -1.07
C GLU A 102 8.67 -15.89 -2.43
N TRP A 103 9.44 -15.85 -3.52
CA TRP A 103 8.94 -16.15 -4.87
C TRP A 103 8.51 -17.59 -5.04
N ALA A 104 9.29 -18.55 -4.52
CA ALA A 104 8.94 -19.96 -4.56
C ALA A 104 7.64 -20.25 -3.77
N ASP A 105 7.50 -19.68 -2.57
CA ASP A 105 6.29 -19.82 -1.76
C ASP A 105 5.05 -19.26 -2.48
N LEU A 106 5.19 -18.10 -3.15
CA LEU A 106 4.13 -17.52 -3.97
C LEU A 106 3.77 -18.43 -5.16
N ALA A 107 4.78 -18.96 -5.85
CA ALA A 107 4.60 -19.85 -7.00
C ALA A 107 3.89 -21.15 -6.61
N ASP A 108 4.28 -21.75 -5.49
CA ASP A 108 3.63 -22.94 -4.94
C ASP A 108 2.17 -22.66 -4.58
N HIS A 109 1.90 -21.53 -3.93
CA HIS A 109 0.54 -21.15 -3.54
C HIS A 109 -0.37 -20.94 -4.75
N LEU A 110 0.16 -20.32 -5.80
CA LEU A 110 -0.56 -20.03 -7.03
C LEU A 110 -0.43 -21.13 -8.09
N VAL A 111 0.27 -22.23 -7.80
CA VAL A 111 0.49 -23.33 -8.74
C VAL A 111 1.06 -22.82 -10.07
N ILE A 112 2.23 -22.19 -10.00
CA ILE A 112 2.98 -21.62 -11.13
C ILE A 112 4.22 -22.48 -11.37
N ASP A 113 4.43 -22.92 -12.60
CA ASP A 113 5.63 -23.66 -13.00
C ASP A 113 6.87 -22.77 -13.11
N ASP A 114 8.06 -23.36 -12.97
CA ASP A 114 9.33 -22.63 -12.95
C ASP A 114 9.56 -21.73 -14.19
N PRO A 115 9.30 -22.17 -15.45
CA PRO A 115 9.42 -21.30 -16.62
C PRO A 115 8.49 -20.08 -16.55
N THR A 116 7.24 -20.27 -16.11
CA THR A 116 6.29 -19.19 -15.95
C THR A 116 6.70 -18.24 -14.83
N LEU A 117 7.21 -18.75 -13.70
CA LEU A 117 7.74 -17.93 -12.61
C LEU A 117 8.93 -17.06 -13.06
N ALA A 118 9.87 -17.65 -13.81
CA ALA A 118 11.01 -16.92 -14.35
C ALA A 118 10.57 -15.79 -15.30
N ALA A 119 9.55 -16.04 -16.14
CA ALA A 119 9.00 -15.00 -17.02
C ALA A 119 8.33 -13.87 -16.24
N VAL A 120 7.58 -14.20 -15.18
CA VAL A 120 6.99 -13.21 -14.28
C VAL A 120 8.07 -12.34 -13.64
N GLN A 121 9.13 -12.95 -13.11
CA GLN A 121 10.25 -12.24 -12.49
C GLN A 121 10.93 -11.29 -13.48
N ILE A 122 11.12 -11.69 -14.75
CA ILE A 122 11.65 -10.82 -15.81
C ILE A 122 10.74 -9.60 -16.04
N VAL A 123 9.42 -9.79 -16.08
CA VAL A 123 8.47 -8.69 -16.28
C VAL A 123 8.53 -7.69 -15.12
N HIS A 124 8.56 -8.18 -13.89
CA HIS A 124 8.68 -7.32 -12.70
C HIS A 124 10.02 -6.60 -12.63
N GLN A 125 11.13 -7.29 -12.94
CA GLN A 125 12.47 -6.71 -13.01
C GLN A 125 12.54 -5.57 -14.04
N SER A 126 12.12 -5.85 -15.28
CA SER A 126 12.16 -4.86 -16.36
C SER A 126 11.27 -3.65 -16.06
N GLN A 127 10.12 -3.86 -15.44
CA GLN A 127 9.26 -2.74 -15.05
C GLN A 127 9.88 -1.93 -13.89
N ALA A 128 10.52 -2.58 -12.92
CA ALA A 128 11.18 -1.88 -11.82
C ALA A 128 12.33 -1.00 -12.33
N GLU A 129 13.13 -1.48 -13.29
CA GLU A 129 14.19 -0.70 -13.94
C GLU A 129 13.70 0.57 -14.65
N THR A 130 12.40 0.63 -15.03
CA THR A 130 11.81 1.84 -15.61
C THR A 130 11.28 2.83 -14.56
N LEU A 131 11.04 2.35 -13.33
CA LEU A 131 10.40 3.12 -12.27
C LEU A 131 11.41 3.62 -11.22
N LEU A 132 12.45 2.81 -10.96
CA LEU A 132 13.48 3.09 -9.98
C LEU A 132 14.59 3.97 -10.57
N ASP A 133 15.27 4.72 -9.71
CA ASP A 133 16.48 5.43 -10.10
C ASP A 133 17.70 4.48 -10.19
N VAL A 134 18.84 5.00 -10.66
CA VAL A 134 20.06 4.21 -10.84
C VAL A 134 20.58 3.65 -9.51
N THR A 135 20.43 4.40 -8.41
CA THR A 135 20.91 4.00 -7.07
C THR A 135 20.06 2.87 -6.50
N GLU A 136 18.74 2.97 -6.67
CA GLU A 136 17.76 1.96 -6.26
C GLU A 136 17.88 0.69 -7.10
N THR A 137 18.19 0.83 -8.39
CA THR A 137 18.45 -0.30 -9.28
C THR A 137 19.75 -1.02 -8.91
N GLU A 138 20.81 -0.29 -8.54
CA GLU A 138 22.07 -0.87 -8.05
C GLU A 138 21.91 -1.59 -6.70
N ALA A 139 20.88 -1.24 -5.91
CA ALA A 139 20.57 -1.90 -4.65
C ALA A 139 19.90 -3.29 -4.82
N LEU A 140 19.43 -3.62 -6.03
CA LEU A 140 18.95 -4.96 -6.36
C LEU A 140 20.13 -5.95 -6.37
N SER A 141 20.26 -6.74 -5.31
CA SER A 141 21.26 -7.82 -5.22
C SER A 141 20.86 -9.04 -6.07
N GLU A 142 21.82 -9.92 -6.38
CA GLU A 142 21.58 -11.14 -7.16
C GLU A 142 20.49 -12.06 -6.60
N ASN A 143 20.19 -11.98 -5.29
CA ASN A 143 19.27 -12.91 -4.60
C ASN A 143 17.90 -12.29 -4.25
N ILE A 144 17.64 -11.06 -4.69
CA ILE A 144 16.37 -10.39 -4.46
C ILE A 144 15.82 -9.88 -5.78
N THR A 145 14.53 -10.09 -6.00
CA THR A 145 13.86 -9.66 -7.23
C THR A 145 12.72 -8.72 -6.87
N PRO A 146 12.58 -7.58 -7.56
CA PRO A 146 11.52 -6.65 -7.29
C PRO A 146 10.16 -7.29 -7.55
N PHE A 147 9.19 -6.92 -6.74
CA PHE A 147 7.80 -7.31 -6.81
C PHE A 147 6.97 -6.04 -6.78
N ILE A 148 6.22 -5.85 -7.87
CA ILE A 148 5.47 -4.62 -8.12
C ILE A 148 4.03 -4.91 -7.77
N ILE A 149 3.50 -4.11 -6.84
CA ILE A 149 2.14 -4.24 -6.37
C ILE A 149 1.42 -2.95 -6.73
N ASP A 150 0.48 -3.04 -7.68
CA ASP A 150 -0.38 -1.90 -8.03
C ASP A 150 -1.30 -1.55 -6.86
N TYR A 151 -1.45 -0.26 -6.59
CA TYR A 151 -2.51 0.20 -5.72
C TYR A 151 -3.90 -0.13 -6.33
N PRO A 152 -4.94 -0.22 -5.49
CA PRO A 152 -6.32 -0.28 -5.97
C PRO A 152 -6.68 0.90 -6.88
N ASP A 153 -7.63 0.69 -7.78
CA ASP A 153 -8.19 1.77 -8.58
C ASP A 153 -8.63 2.94 -7.69
N ASN A 154 -8.36 4.16 -8.15
CA ASN A 154 -8.65 5.41 -7.44
C ASN A 154 -7.84 5.66 -6.17
N TRP A 155 -6.77 4.90 -5.90
CA TRP A 155 -5.88 5.18 -4.77
C TRP A 155 -5.33 6.61 -4.79
N ALA A 156 -4.77 7.05 -5.92
CA ALA A 156 -4.27 8.41 -6.08
C ALA A 156 -5.36 9.47 -5.79
N LEU A 157 -6.60 9.23 -6.26
CA LEU A 157 -7.74 10.08 -5.97
C LEU A 157 -8.11 10.06 -4.48
N ALA A 158 -8.14 8.88 -3.84
CA ALA A 158 -8.43 8.74 -2.42
C ALA A 158 -7.39 9.46 -1.56
N ARG A 159 -6.10 9.30 -1.89
CA ARG A 159 -4.98 9.97 -1.26
C ARG A 159 -5.09 11.49 -1.40
N GLU A 160 -5.40 11.98 -2.60
CA GLU A 160 -5.63 13.41 -2.84
C GLU A 160 -6.84 13.93 -2.04
N MET A 161 -7.94 13.20 -1.99
CA MET A 161 -9.11 13.57 -1.19
C MET A 161 -8.78 13.63 0.32
N ILE A 162 -7.98 12.68 0.83
CA ILE A 162 -7.49 12.71 2.21
C ILE A 162 -6.59 13.92 2.42
N HIS A 163 -5.64 14.18 1.53
CA HIS A 163 -4.76 15.36 1.60
C HIS A 163 -5.54 16.67 1.62
N GLN A 164 -6.52 16.84 0.71
CA GLN A 164 -7.37 18.03 0.69
C GLN A 164 -8.20 18.16 1.96
N HIS A 165 -8.78 17.06 2.44
CA HIS A 165 -9.58 17.09 3.66
C HIS A 165 -8.72 17.40 4.89
N TRP A 166 -7.55 16.79 5.01
CA TRP A 166 -6.61 17.05 6.10
C TRP A 166 -6.07 18.47 6.02
N GLY A 167 -5.75 18.97 4.82
CA GLY A 167 -5.38 20.35 4.57
C GLY A 167 -6.46 21.35 5.01
N TYR A 168 -7.73 21.06 4.70
CA TYR A 168 -8.86 21.83 5.21
C TYR A 168 -8.89 21.83 6.75
N LEU A 169 -8.78 20.67 7.39
CA LEU A 169 -8.80 20.55 8.85
C LEU A 169 -7.66 21.31 9.52
N LEU A 170 -6.44 21.23 8.97
CA LEU A 170 -5.27 21.99 9.43
C LEU A 170 -5.49 23.50 9.27
N HIS A 171 -6.02 23.93 8.12
CA HIS A 171 -6.36 25.34 7.88
C HIS A 171 -7.37 25.87 8.90
N HIS A 172 -8.25 25.02 9.42
CA HIS A 172 -9.24 25.34 10.47
C HIS A 172 -8.66 25.24 11.90
N GLY A 173 -7.33 25.21 12.02
CA GLY A 173 -6.60 25.37 13.28
C GLY A 173 -6.46 24.08 14.09
N LEU A 174 -6.75 22.91 13.50
CA LEU A 174 -6.42 21.64 14.15
C LEU A 174 -4.90 21.45 14.10
N SER A 175 -4.32 21.06 15.23
CA SER A 175 -2.94 20.55 15.28
C SER A 175 -2.88 19.15 14.68
N PRO A 176 -1.70 18.69 14.23
CA PRO A 176 -1.54 17.33 13.70
C PRO A 176 -2.07 16.23 14.64
N ALA A 177 -1.88 16.38 15.96
CA ALA A 177 -2.38 15.42 16.93
C ALA A 177 -3.92 15.43 17.08
N GLU A 178 -4.53 16.62 17.03
CA GLU A 178 -6.00 16.76 17.06
C GLU A 178 -6.64 16.22 15.79
N LEU A 179 -6.04 16.51 14.64
CA LEU A 179 -6.48 16.00 13.34
C LEU A 179 -6.45 14.47 13.35
N LEU A 180 -5.31 13.88 13.71
CA LEU A 180 -5.13 12.44 13.72
C LEU A 180 -6.13 11.77 14.67
N ASP A 181 -6.25 12.23 15.92
CA ASP A 181 -7.20 11.64 16.88
C ASP A 181 -8.66 11.83 16.47
N TYR A 182 -9.00 12.97 15.87
CA TYR A 182 -10.34 13.25 15.37
C TYR A 182 -10.70 12.33 14.19
N TRP A 183 -9.82 12.25 13.18
CA TRP A 183 -10.00 11.38 12.02
C TRP A 183 -10.16 9.93 12.48
N MET A 184 -9.27 9.47 13.36
CA MET A 184 -9.27 8.10 13.84
C MET A 184 -10.55 7.69 14.53
N VAL A 185 -11.08 8.54 15.40
CA VAL A 185 -12.25 8.14 16.18
C VAL A 185 -13.57 8.52 15.51
N GLN A 186 -13.58 9.46 14.56
CA GLN A 186 -14.82 9.92 13.92
C GLN A 186 -15.02 9.37 12.52
N LYS A 187 -13.97 8.91 11.84
CA LYS A 187 -14.02 8.43 10.45
C LYS A 187 -13.70 6.95 10.31
N THR A 188 -13.21 6.29 11.35
CA THR A 188 -12.96 4.85 11.36
C THR A 188 -13.68 4.16 12.52
N GLU A 189 -13.52 2.85 12.67
CA GLU A 189 -14.17 2.05 13.72
C GLU A 189 -13.47 2.11 15.08
N PHE A 190 -12.37 2.89 15.21
CA PHE A 190 -11.65 2.98 16.46
C PHE A 190 -12.41 3.73 17.56
N THR A 191 -12.44 3.14 18.76
CA THR A 191 -12.85 3.86 19.98
C THR A 191 -11.68 4.68 20.54
N PRO A 192 -11.93 5.75 21.31
CA PRO A 192 -10.85 6.51 21.97
C PRO A 192 -9.91 5.63 22.80
N LYS A 193 -10.44 4.58 23.43
CA LYS A 193 -9.66 3.65 24.27
C LYS A 193 -8.75 2.78 23.41
N ASN A 194 -9.28 2.21 22.32
CA ASN A 194 -8.50 1.34 21.44
C ASN A 194 -7.44 2.13 20.70
N TRP A 195 -7.78 3.32 20.18
CA TRP A 195 -6.82 4.19 19.51
C TRP A 195 -5.71 4.68 20.45
N ALA A 196 -6.05 5.05 21.68
CA ALA A 196 -5.06 5.47 22.67
C ALA A 196 -4.05 4.37 23.02
N LYS A 197 -4.50 3.10 23.08
CA LYS A 197 -3.61 1.95 23.28
C LYS A 197 -2.57 1.85 22.16
N VAL A 198 -2.95 2.19 20.93
CA VAL A 198 -2.07 2.07 19.77
C VAL A 198 -1.13 3.26 19.66
N ARG A 199 -1.66 4.45 19.92
CA ARG A 199 -0.84 5.64 20.10
C ARG A 199 0.04 5.59 21.35
N ASP A 200 -0.07 4.58 22.20
CA ASP A 200 0.64 4.51 23.49
C ASP A 200 0.52 5.82 24.28
N VAL A 201 -0.72 6.30 24.41
CA VAL A 201 -1.06 7.50 25.18
C VAL A 201 -2.24 7.21 26.10
N HIS A 202 -2.45 8.07 27.09
CA HIS A 202 -3.61 7.96 27.95
C HIS A 202 -4.90 8.23 27.15
N PRO A 203 -5.99 7.42 27.29
CA PRO A 203 -7.25 7.63 26.57
C PRO A 203 -7.86 9.02 26.71
N GLU A 204 -7.59 9.68 27.83
CA GLU A 204 -8.07 11.05 28.07
C GLU A 204 -7.37 12.09 27.18
N ALA A 205 -6.12 11.87 26.78
CA ALA A 205 -5.43 12.73 25.83
C ALA A 205 -6.15 12.70 24.46
N VAL A 206 -6.52 11.51 23.99
CA VAL A 206 -7.30 11.31 22.76
C VAL A 206 -8.67 11.99 22.86
N ARG A 207 -9.41 11.78 23.97
CA ARG A 207 -10.72 12.44 24.17
C ARG A 207 -10.60 13.96 24.19
N LYS A 208 -9.58 14.49 24.86
CA LYS A 208 -9.29 15.93 24.90
C LYS A 208 -9.06 16.46 23.49
N ASN A 209 -8.21 15.81 22.71
CA ASN A 209 -7.91 16.20 21.33
C ASN A 209 -9.16 16.19 20.44
N ILE A 210 -9.99 15.15 20.53
CA ILE A 210 -11.26 15.07 19.80
C ILE A 210 -12.20 16.21 20.19
N ARG A 211 -12.33 16.52 21.49
CA ARG A 211 -13.16 17.63 21.97
C ARG A 211 -12.64 18.97 21.45
N GLN A 212 -11.33 19.19 21.46
CA GLN A 212 -10.72 20.40 20.93
C GLN A 212 -10.94 20.54 19.43
N ALA A 213 -10.74 19.46 18.66
CA ALA A 213 -11.05 19.41 17.23
C ALA A 213 -12.51 19.79 16.95
N LYS A 214 -13.48 19.16 17.63
CA LYS A 214 -14.91 19.47 17.50
C LYS A 214 -15.21 20.94 17.79
N ASN A 215 -14.65 21.49 18.87
CA ASN A 215 -14.84 22.88 19.25
C ASN A 215 -14.24 23.87 18.24
N LYS A 216 -13.12 23.51 17.58
CA LYS A 216 -12.50 24.36 16.55
C LYS A 216 -13.34 24.34 15.28
N LEU A 217 -13.74 23.15 14.84
CA LEU A 217 -14.57 22.99 13.64
C LEU A 217 -15.94 23.66 13.80
N SER A 218 -16.57 23.55 14.99
CA SER A 218 -17.87 24.20 15.25
C SER A 218 -17.81 25.74 15.27
N ARG A 219 -16.62 26.34 15.43
CA ARG A 219 -16.44 27.80 15.35
C ARG A 219 -16.26 28.32 13.93
N HIS A 220 -15.94 27.43 12.99
CA HIS A 220 -15.61 27.78 11.61
C HIS A 220 -16.63 27.22 10.60
N SER A 221 -17.55 26.34 11.03
CA SER A 221 -18.79 26.08 10.30
C SER A 221 -19.84 27.11 10.72
N PRO A 222 -20.16 28.12 9.88
CA PRO A 222 -21.33 28.94 10.12
C PRO A 222 -22.58 28.08 9.87
N LEU A 223 -23.30 27.77 10.94
CA LEU A 223 -24.76 27.79 10.90
C LEU A 223 -25.20 29.13 11.50
#